data_AF-A0A444JIR2-F1
#
_entry.id   AF-A0A444JIR2-F1
#
_cell.length_a   1.000
_cell.length_b   1.000
_cell.length_c   1.000
_cell.angle_alpha   90.00
_cell.angle_beta   90.00
_cell.angle_gamma   90.00
#
_symmetry.space_group_name_H-M   'P 1'
#
loop_
_entity.id
_entity.type
_entity.pdbx_description
1 polymer ?
#
loop_
_entity_poly.entity_id
_entity_poly.type
_entity_poly.pdbx_seq_one_letter_code
_entity_poly.pdbx_strand_id
1 'polypeptide(L)'
;MEKLPILLLIIMISGCTTWPTSGENPYSPPDSDQWLELAHHDFELQLLATRGAKLCLPGQYQQLENLYSKARQEAKAGFSDDADITLLEYQTQFGKIQRQMDWLEYHTLCLDSRYSEVELRDKFLLLMRIDNQFAFNRSKLLPDYQQALRRAASILKRQNHWHLQLTGHTDTIGTKQSNEQLGMKRADAVRRYLIEQGVNANQITSFSVGEEYSIEDPQSRTQRLSNRKVNAKVLVEHHTRSVHRVYSLQDWHAVRKSL
;
A
#
# COMPACT_ATOMS: atom_id res chain seq x y z
N MET A 1 -35.94 -90.67 -1.49
CA MET A 1 -35.12 -90.43 -0.29
C MET A 1 -33.69 -90.63 -0.76
N GLU A 2 -32.74 -89.70 -0.74
CA GLU A 2 -32.37 -88.76 0.31
C GLU A 2 -31.59 -87.53 -0.23
N LYS A 3 -31.96 -86.37 0.31
CA LYS A 3 -31.20 -85.17 0.75
C LYS A 3 -30.11 -84.51 -0.12
N LEU A 4 -30.36 -83.21 -0.37
CA LEU A 4 -29.46 -82.11 -0.79
C LEU A 4 -28.09 -82.09 -0.08
N PRO A 5 -27.02 -81.65 -0.78
CA PRO A 5 -25.92 -80.92 -0.17
C PRO A 5 -26.01 -79.42 -0.48
N ILE A 6 -25.81 -78.63 0.58
CA ILE A 6 -25.72 -77.17 0.60
C ILE A 6 -24.40 -76.76 -0.06
N LEU A 7 -24.46 -76.05 -1.19
CA LEU A 7 -23.29 -75.44 -1.84
C LEU A 7 -22.99 -74.09 -1.18
N LEU A 8 -22.07 -74.09 -0.21
CA LEU A 8 -21.52 -72.89 0.40
C LEU A 8 -20.39 -72.37 -0.51
N LEU A 9 -20.74 -71.41 -1.38
CA LEU A 9 -19.81 -70.76 -2.30
C LEU A 9 -18.94 -69.76 -1.51
N ILE A 10 -17.81 -70.22 -0.97
CA ILE A 10 -16.76 -69.32 -0.45
C ILE A 10 -16.01 -68.77 -1.66
N ILE A 11 -16.36 -67.55 -2.06
CA ILE A 11 -15.60 -66.77 -3.05
C ILE A 11 -14.30 -66.34 -2.37
N MET A 12 -13.22 -67.05 -2.66
CA MET A 12 -11.85 -66.62 -2.35
C MET A 12 -11.53 -65.41 -3.23
N ILE A 13 -11.77 -64.20 -2.71
CA ILE A 13 -11.26 -62.96 -3.30
C ILE A 13 -9.77 -62.87 -2.95
N SER A 14 -8.94 -63.66 -3.62
CA SER A 14 -7.50 -63.39 -3.69
C SER A 14 -7.28 -62.31 -4.75
N GLY A 15 -7.61 -61.07 -4.40
CA GLY A 15 -7.10 -59.92 -5.15
C GLY A 15 -5.59 -59.88 -4.96
N CYS A 16 -4.83 -60.03 -6.04
CA CYS A 16 -3.39 -59.84 -6.02
C CYS A 16 -3.08 -58.36 -5.74
N THR A 17 -2.89 -58.00 -4.47
CA THR A 17 -2.24 -56.76 -4.07
C THR A 17 -0.77 -57.05 -3.83
N THR A 18 0.06 -57.03 -4.88
CA THR A 18 1.51 -57.08 -4.72
C THR A 18 1.97 -55.70 -4.23
N TRP A 19 2.25 -55.58 -2.94
CA TRP A 19 2.97 -54.44 -2.38
C TRP A 19 4.45 -54.56 -2.78
N PRO A 20 5.11 -53.45 -3.19
CA PRO A 20 6.54 -53.48 -3.51
C PRO A 20 7.35 -53.89 -2.27
N THR A 21 8.43 -54.62 -2.50
CA THR A 21 9.31 -55.08 -1.41
C THR A 21 9.94 -53.89 -0.68
N SER A 22 10.21 -54.03 0.63
CA SER A 22 10.70 -52.90 1.44
C SER A 22 12.05 -52.40 0.90
N GLY A 23 12.06 -51.21 0.30
CA GLY A 23 13.27 -50.55 -0.19
C GLY A 23 13.26 -50.21 -1.68
N GLU A 24 12.31 -50.73 -2.46
CA GLU A 24 12.09 -50.25 -3.83
C GLU A 24 11.16 -49.04 -3.80
N ASN A 25 11.65 -47.88 -4.23
CA ASN A 25 10.77 -46.78 -4.61
C ASN A 25 10.13 -47.19 -5.95
N PRO A 26 8.82 -47.53 -6.00
CA PRO A 26 8.19 -48.03 -7.23
C PRO A 26 8.06 -46.94 -8.31
N TYR A 27 8.50 -45.72 -7.99
CA TYR A 27 8.38 -44.57 -8.84
C TYR A 27 9.75 -44.16 -9.39
N SER A 28 9.82 -44.05 -10.71
CA SER A 28 10.95 -43.45 -11.40
C SER A 28 11.11 -41.99 -10.95
N PRO A 29 12.35 -41.49 -10.77
CA PRO A 29 12.55 -40.06 -10.60
C PRO A 29 11.93 -39.34 -11.81
N PRO A 30 11.35 -38.15 -11.60
CA PRO A 30 10.64 -37.45 -12.66
C PRO A 30 11.60 -37.08 -13.80
N ASP A 31 11.07 -37.03 -15.02
CA ASP A 31 11.84 -36.78 -16.24
C ASP A 31 12.53 -35.40 -16.18
N SER A 32 13.67 -35.29 -16.86
CA SER A 32 14.43 -34.06 -17.04
C SER A 32 13.58 -32.87 -17.52
N ASP A 33 12.60 -33.13 -18.39
CA ASP A 33 11.67 -32.13 -18.89
C ASP A 33 10.69 -31.64 -17.80
N GLN A 34 10.17 -32.55 -16.98
CA GLN A 34 9.26 -32.19 -15.87
C GLN A 34 9.97 -31.36 -14.79
N TRP A 35 11.25 -31.64 -14.52
CA TRP A 35 12.06 -30.79 -13.63
C TRP A 35 12.29 -29.40 -14.19
N LEU A 36 12.49 -29.28 -15.50
CA LEU A 36 12.65 -28.00 -16.17
C LEU A 36 11.36 -27.16 -16.09
N GLU A 37 10.21 -27.80 -16.26
CA GLU A 37 8.90 -27.15 -16.11
C GLU A 37 8.66 -26.65 -14.68
N LEU A 38 8.95 -27.49 -13.67
CA LEU A 38 8.87 -27.07 -12.26
C LEU A 38 9.79 -25.89 -11.96
N ALA A 39 11.01 -25.87 -12.52
CA ALA A 39 11.95 -24.76 -12.35
C ALA A 39 11.44 -23.47 -13.02
N HIS A 40 10.76 -23.57 -14.16
CA HIS A 40 10.12 -22.43 -14.81
C HIS A 40 9.02 -21.82 -13.93
N HIS A 41 8.12 -22.66 -13.40
CA HIS A 41 7.04 -22.20 -12.52
C HIS A 41 7.55 -21.67 -11.17
N ASP A 42 8.68 -22.17 -10.67
CA ASP A 42 9.36 -21.58 -9.50
C ASP A 42 9.71 -20.10 -9.76
N PHE A 43 10.30 -19.83 -10.92
CA PHE A 43 10.67 -18.48 -11.33
C PHE A 43 9.43 -17.58 -11.50
N GLU A 44 8.37 -18.09 -12.11
CA GLU A 44 7.10 -17.37 -12.26
C GLU A 44 6.47 -17.00 -10.90
N LEU A 45 6.49 -17.92 -9.94
CA LEU A 45 6.00 -17.68 -8.58
C LEU A 45 6.84 -16.60 -7.87
N GLN A 46 8.17 -16.65 -8.00
CA GLN A 46 9.09 -15.63 -7.46
C GLN A 46 8.90 -14.27 -8.12
N LEU A 47 8.67 -14.23 -9.43
CA LEU A 47 8.37 -13.01 -10.17
C LEU A 47 7.06 -12.40 -9.66
N LEU A 48 6.02 -13.21 -9.51
CA LEU A 48 4.72 -12.79 -8.98
C LEU A 48 4.83 -12.26 -7.54
N ALA A 49 5.66 -12.89 -6.70
CA ALA A 49 5.95 -12.40 -5.35
C ALA A 49 6.65 -11.03 -5.37
N THR A 50 7.61 -10.86 -6.28
CA THR A 50 8.36 -9.61 -6.48
C THR A 50 7.47 -8.48 -6.99
N ARG A 51 6.49 -8.82 -7.83
CA ARG A 51 5.38 -7.95 -8.22
C ARG A 51 4.42 -7.64 -7.08
N GLY A 52 4.70 -8.05 -5.84
CA GLY A 52 3.92 -7.68 -4.64
C GLY A 52 2.64 -8.48 -4.41
N ALA A 53 2.43 -9.61 -5.11
CA ALA A 53 1.25 -10.45 -4.89
C ALA A 53 1.14 -10.99 -3.46
N LYS A 54 2.27 -11.21 -2.76
CA LYS A 54 2.30 -11.56 -1.33
C LYS A 54 1.62 -10.52 -0.44
N LEU A 55 1.74 -9.25 -0.81
CA LEU A 55 1.14 -8.13 -0.07
C LEU A 55 -0.32 -7.93 -0.49
N CYS A 56 -0.58 -8.02 -1.79
CA CYS A 56 -1.86 -7.63 -2.36
C CYS A 56 -2.94 -8.71 -2.35
N LEU A 57 -2.53 -9.96 -2.51
CA LEU A 57 -3.42 -11.11 -2.59
C LEU A 57 -2.88 -12.24 -1.70
N PRO A 58 -2.65 -12.00 -0.39
CA PRO A 58 -1.91 -12.93 0.48
C PRO A 58 -2.52 -14.33 0.52
N GLY A 59 -3.85 -14.43 0.60
CA GLY A 59 -4.54 -15.72 0.63
C GLY A 59 -4.45 -16.50 -0.68
N GLN A 60 -4.61 -15.83 -1.83
CA GLN A 60 -4.53 -16.49 -3.13
C GLN A 60 -3.07 -16.87 -3.46
N TYR A 61 -2.12 -15.99 -3.13
CA TYR A 61 -0.70 -16.29 -3.26
C TYR A 61 -0.31 -17.51 -2.43
N GLN A 62 -0.77 -17.62 -1.17
CA GLN A 62 -0.47 -18.78 -0.34
C GLN A 62 -1.06 -20.08 -0.92
N GLN A 63 -2.29 -20.03 -1.44
CA GLN A 63 -2.90 -21.19 -2.09
C GLN A 63 -2.10 -21.64 -3.32
N LEU A 64 -1.64 -20.68 -4.12
CA LEU A 64 -0.80 -20.94 -5.28
C LEU A 64 0.55 -21.56 -4.90
N GLU A 65 1.21 -21.04 -3.86
CA GLU A 65 2.45 -21.61 -3.31
C GLU A 65 2.24 -23.04 -2.79
N ASN A 66 1.11 -23.31 -2.15
CA ASN A 66 0.77 -24.66 -1.69
C ASN A 66 0.61 -25.63 -2.88
N LEU A 67 -0.08 -25.23 -3.95
CA LEU A 67 -0.25 -26.05 -5.16
C LEU A 67 1.11 -26.38 -5.81
N TYR A 68 1.98 -25.38 -5.98
CA TYR A 68 3.33 -25.61 -6.49
C TYR A 68 4.13 -26.55 -5.59
N SER A 69 4.07 -26.36 -4.27
CA SER A 69 4.77 -27.22 -3.31
C SER A 69 4.29 -28.67 -3.38
N LYS A 70 2.99 -28.88 -3.63
CA LYS A 70 2.36 -30.20 -3.78
C LYS A 70 2.84 -30.87 -5.08
N ALA A 71 2.77 -30.18 -6.21
CA ALA A 71 3.22 -30.71 -7.50
C ALA A 71 4.70 -31.14 -7.45
N ARG A 72 5.55 -30.32 -6.82
CA ARG A 72 6.97 -30.65 -6.62
C ARG A 72 7.17 -31.90 -5.74
N GLN A 73 6.34 -32.10 -4.73
CA GLN A 73 6.40 -33.28 -3.87
C GLN A 73 5.95 -34.54 -4.61
N GLU A 74 4.86 -34.46 -5.37
CA GLU A 74 4.33 -35.53 -6.22
C GLU A 74 5.39 -35.96 -7.25
N ALA A 75 5.99 -34.99 -7.97
CA ALA A 75 7.07 -35.27 -8.91
C ALA A 75 8.27 -35.92 -8.21
N LYS A 76 8.73 -35.37 -7.07
CA LYS A 76 9.86 -35.96 -6.32
C LYS A 76 9.58 -37.38 -5.83
N ALA A 77 8.32 -37.67 -5.49
CA ALA A 77 7.85 -38.99 -5.14
C ALA A 77 7.63 -39.90 -6.37
N GLY A 78 7.81 -39.37 -7.58
CA GLY A 78 7.71 -40.03 -8.88
C GLY A 78 6.27 -40.28 -9.36
N PHE A 79 5.31 -39.53 -8.81
CA PHE A 79 3.94 -39.44 -9.31
C PHE A 79 3.84 -38.38 -10.41
N SER A 80 4.44 -38.63 -11.58
CA SER A 80 4.52 -37.64 -12.65
C SER A 80 3.15 -37.19 -13.18
N ASP A 81 2.21 -38.11 -13.39
CA ASP A 81 0.86 -37.77 -13.88
C ASP A 81 0.09 -36.91 -12.87
N ASP A 82 0.20 -37.21 -11.56
CA ASP A 82 -0.44 -36.41 -10.51
C ASP A 82 0.17 -35.02 -10.40
N ALA A 83 1.50 -34.94 -10.53
CA ALA A 83 2.21 -33.66 -10.55
C ALA A 83 1.75 -32.78 -11.72
N ASP A 84 1.55 -33.35 -12.91
CA ASP A 84 1.07 -32.62 -14.09
C ASP A 84 -0.37 -32.10 -13.90
N ILE A 85 -1.24 -32.89 -13.26
CA ILE A 85 -2.60 -32.46 -12.90
C ILE A 85 -2.55 -31.30 -11.90
N THR A 86 -1.73 -31.42 -10.85
CA THR A 86 -1.57 -30.33 -9.87
C THR A 86 -0.96 -29.08 -10.52
N LEU A 87 -0.05 -29.22 -11.48
CA LEU A 87 0.52 -28.11 -12.26
C LEU A 87 -0.53 -27.41 -13.12
N LEU A 88 -1.45 -28.16 -13.74
CA LEU A 88 -2.55 -27.56 -14.50
C LEU A 88 -3.47 -26.70 -13.59
N GLU A 89 -3.72 -27.16 -12.37
CA GLU A 89 -4.46 -26.38 -11.37
C GLU A 89 -3.68 -25.12 -10.96
N TYR A 90 -2.37 -25.26 -10.71
CA TYR A 90 -1.47 -24.14 -10.43
C TYR A 90 -1.51 -23.08 -11.54
N GLN A 91 -1.31 -23.48 -12.80
CA GLN A 91 -1.31 -22.57 -13.97
C GLN A 91 -2.65 -21.82 -14.09
N THR A 92 -3.76 -22.52 -13.84
CA THR A 92 -5.10 -21.92 -13.87
C THR A 92 -5.25 -20.83 -12.79
N GLN A 93 -4.79 -21.10 -11.56
CA GLN A 93 -4.84 -20.13 -10.46
C GLN A 93 -3.86 -18.98 -10.70
N PHE A 94 -2.66 -19.27 -11.18
CA PHE A 94 -1.64 -18.29 -11.53
C PHE A 94 -2.18 -17.27 -12.53
N GLY A 95 -2.80 -17.73 -13.63
CA GLY A 95 -3.39 -16.84 -14.63
C GLY A 95 -4.53 -15.97 -14.09
N LYS A 96 -5.30 -16.44 -13.10
CA LYS A 96 -6.32 -15.62 -12.41
C LYS A 96 -5.65 -14.53 -11.56
N ILE A 97 -4.64 -14.91 -10.77
CA ILE A 97 -3.90 -13.98 -9.92
C ILE A 97 -3.20 -12.93 -10.77
N GLN A 98 -2.57 -13.31 -11.88
CA GLN A 98 -1.95 -12.36 -12.80
C GLN A 98 -2.93 -11.30 -13.31
N ARG A 99 -4.11 -11.69 -13.79
CA ARG A 99 -5.14 -10.73 -14.23
C ARG A 99 -5.60 -9.81 -13.11
N GLN A 100 -5.76 -10.34 -11.90
CA GLN A 100 -6.10 -9.52 -10.72
C GLN A 100 -4.96 -8.57 -10.37
N MET A 101 -3.72 -9.03 -10.43
CA MET A 101 -2.53 -8.20 -10.20
C MET A 101 -2.43 -7.10 -11.25
N ASP A 102 -2.56 -7.38 -12.55
CA ASP A 102 -2.52 -6.34 -13.60
C ASP A 102 -3.56 -5.23 -13.34
N TRP A 103 -4.75 -5.61 -12.85
CA TRP A 103 -5.75 -4.63 -12.43
C TRP A 103 -5.33 -3.86 -11.17
N LEU A 104 -4.85 -4.55 -10.13
CA LEU A 104 -4.43 -3.95 -8.86
C LEU A 104 -3.24 -3.01 -9.03
N GLU A 105 -2.26 -3.38 -9.85
CA GLU A 105 -1.09 -2.58 -10.18
C GLU A 105 -1.46 -1.24 -10.82
N TYR A 106 -2.48 -1.25 -11.68
CA TYR A 106 -2.93 -0.06 -12.39
C TYR A 106 -3.95 0.78 -11.60
N HIS A 107 -4.82 0.14 -10.81
CA HIS A 107 -5.98 0.79 -10.19
C HIS A 107 -5.87 1.00 -8.67
N THR A 108 -4.87 0.41 -8.00
CA THR A 108 -4.75 0.48 -6.53
C THR A 108 -3.33 0.80 -6.08
N LEU A 109 -3.19 1.36 -4.86
CA LEU A 109 -1.90 1.65 -4.23
C LEU A 109 -1.27 0.42 -3.54
N CYS A 110 -1.67 -0.78 -3.94
CA CYS A 110 -1.38 -1.98 -3.18
C CYS A 110 0.11 -2.38 -3.17
N LEU A 111 0.88 -1.98 -4.21
CA LEU A 111 2.29 -2.34 -4.37
C LEU A 111 3.29 -1.48 -3.61
N ASP A 112 2.88 -0.39 -2.98
CA ASP A 112 3.85 0.53 -2.41
C ASP A 112 4.17 0.22 -0.95
N SER A 113 5.20 -0.60 -0.72
CA SER A 113 5.80 -0.78 0.60
C SER A 113 6.61 0.44 1.08
N ARG A 114 6.56 1.59 0.40
CA ARG A 114 7.33 2.82 0.68
C ARG A 114 6.51 4.12 0.73
N TYR A 115 5.19 4.12 0.57
CA TYR A 115 4.38 5.33 0.75
C TYR A 115 2.99 5.00 1.32
N SER A 116 2.83 5.10 2.64
CA SER A 116 1.50 5.46 3.14
C SER A 116 1.32 6.96 2.89
N GLU A 117 0.25 7.34 2.19
CA GLU A 117 -0.12 8.76 2.02
C GLU A 117 -0.14 9.49 3.38
N VAL A 118 -0.48 8.75 4.44
CA VAL A 118 -0.43 9.18 5.84
C VAL A 118 0.98 9.59 6.27
N GLU A 119 1.99 8.76 6.07
CA GLU A 119 3.38 9.06 6.45
C GLU A 119 3.97 10.20 5.60
N LEU A 120 3.65 10.24 4.31
CA LEU A 120 4.08 11.35 3.45
C LEU A 120 3.44 12.67 3.87
N ARG A 121 2.15 12.63 4.21
CA ARG A 121 1.41 13.77 4.76
C ARG A 121 2.01 14.21 6.08
N ASP A 122 2.33 13.28 6.97
CA ASP A 122 2.94 13.59 8.27
C ASP A 122 4.32 14.19 8.09
N LYS A 123 5.16 13.63 7.22
CA LYS A 123 6.46 14.19 6.85
C LYS A 123 6.33 15.59 6.25
N PHE A 124 5.37 15.80 5.35
CA PHE A 124 5.08 17.12 4.80
C PHE A 124 4.68 18.11 5.90
N LEU A 125 3.75 17.72 6.78
CA LEU A 125 3.28 18.57 7.88
C LEU A 125 4.40 18.88 8.88
N LEU A 126 5.34 17.96 9.13
CA LEU A 126 6.53 18.21 9.94
C LEU A 126 7.42 19.30 9.32
N LEU A 127 7.64 19.27 8.00
CA LEU A 127 8.39 20.32 7.30
C LEU A 127 7.69 21.68 7.37
N MET A 128 6.35 21.70 7.40
CA MET A 128 5.57 22.93 7.50
C MET A 128 5.52 23.51 8.92
N ARG A 129 5.78 22.68 9.96
CA ARG A 129 5.64 23.03 11.38
C ARG A 129 6.96 23.39 12.08
N ILE A 130 8.03 23.66 11.34
CA ILE A 130 9.29 24.08 11.95
C ILE A 130 9.09 25.38 12.74
N ASP A 131 9.74 25.47 13.90
CA ASP A 131 9.72 26.65 14.78
C ASP A 131 10.45 27.83 14.15
N ASN A 132 10.19 29.04 14.67
CA ASN A 132 10.84 30.28 14.22
C ASN A 132 10.68 30.53 12.72
N GLN A 133 9.43 30.55 12.26
CA GLN A 133 9.11 30.82 10.86
C GLN A 133 9.29 32.31 10.51
N PHE A 134 9.02 33.19 11.47
CA PHE A 134 9.03 34.64 11.31
C PHE A 134 9.62 35.37 12.53
N ALA A 135 10.25 36.52 12.27
CA ALA A 135 10.64 37.46 13.32
C ALA A 135 9.43 38.24 13.88
N PHE A 136 9.62 38.91 15.03
CA PHE A 136 8.59 39.75 15.66
C PHE A 136 8.08 40.82 14.70
N ASN A 137 6.76 40.94 14.57
CA ASN A 137 6.10 41.92 13.70
C ASN A 137 6.63 41.92 12.23
N ARG A 138 7.04 40.75 11.74
CA ARG A 138 7.48 40.54 10.36
C ARG A 138 6.73 39.38 9.70
N SER A 139 6.62 39.47 8.37
CA SER A 139 6.09 38.42 7.48
C SER A 139 7.16 37.86 6.52
N LYS A 140 8.41 38.28 6.64
CA LYS A 140 9.53 37.71 5.87
C LYS A 140 9.89 36.34 6.43
N LEU A 141 9.93 35.33 5.55
CA LEU A 141 10.34 33.97 5.89
C LEU A 141 11.81 33.93 6.32
N LEU A 142 12.10 33.19 7.38
CA LEU A 142 13.47 32.96 7.84
C LEU A 142 14.18 31.86 6.98
N PRO A 143 15.52 31.90 6.83
CA PRO A 143 16.25 31.00 5.93
C PRO A 143 16.04 29.50 6.19
N ASP A 144 16.00 29.10 7.47
CA ASP A 144 15.80 27.69 7.83
C ASP A 144 14.40 27.21 7.41
N TYR A 145 13.39 28.06 7.59
CA TYR A 145 12.04 27.76 7.14
C TYR A 145 11.94 27.71 5.61
N GLN A 146 12.65 28.60 4.91
CA GLN A 146 12.77 28.54 3.45
C GLN A 146 13.37 27.20 2.95
N GLN A 147 14.35 26.64 3.66
CA GLN A 147 14.91 25.32 3.34
C GLN A 147 13.87 24.21 3.50
N ALA A 148 13.10 24.23 4.59
CA ALA A 148 12.04 23.26 4.82
C ALA A 148 10.90 23.38 3.80
N LEU A 149 10.50 24.61 3.47
CA LEU A 149 9.50 24.88 2.44
C LEU A 149 9.94 24.38 1.06
N ARG A 150 11.23 24.42 0.71
CA ARG A 150 11.73 23.80 -0.54
C ARG A 150 11.49 22.29 -0.56
N ARG A 151 11.77 21.61 0.56
CA ARG A 151 11.52 20.17 0.69
C ARG A 151 10.02 19.86 0.65
N ALA A 152 9.20 20.66 1.35
CA ALA A 152 7.75 20.53 1.37
C ALA A 152 7.15 20.75 -0.04
N ALA A 153 7.62 21.76 -0.78
CA ALA A 153 7.22 22.01 -2.16
C ALA A 153 7.54 20.83 -3.08
N SER A 154 8.68 20.17 -2.89
CA SER A 154 9.01 18.96 -3.67
C SER A 154 7.97 17.84 -3.48
N ILE A 155 7.44 17.69 -2.27
CA ILE A 155 6.39 16.71 -1.96
C ILE A 155 5.07 17.15 -2.60
N LEU A 156 4.62 18.37 -2.32
CA LEU A 156 3.32 18.87 -2.75
C LEU A 156 3.16 18.90 -4.27
N LYS A 157 4.23 19.21 -5.03
CA LYS A 157 4.24 19.16 -6.51
C LYS A 157 3.90 17.78 -7.09
N ARG A 158 4.17 16.70 -6.35
CA ARG A 158 3.86 15.33 -6.80
C ARG A 158 2.46 14.89 -6.38
N GLN A 159 1.78 15.64 -5.50
CA GLN A 159 0.48 15.31 -4.94
C GLN A 159 -0.58 16.28 -5.48
N ASN A 160 -0.96 16.12 -6.74
CA ASN A 160 -1.90 17.04 -7.41
C ASN A 160 -3.31 17.03 -6.79
N HIS A 161 -3.67 15.96 -6.07
CA HIS A 161 -4.95 15.81 -5.37
C HIS A 161 -4.96 16.43 -3.96
N TRP A 162 -3.83 16.94 -3.48
CA TRP A 162 -3.76 17.65 -2.20
C TRP A 162 -4.10 19.13 -2.40
N HIS A 163 -5.01 19.62 -1.56
CA HIS A 163 -5.29 21.02 -1.39
C HIS A 163 -4.74 21.49 -0.03
N LEU A 164 -3.81 22.43 -0.04
CA LEU A 164 -3.14 22.98 1.11
C LEU A 164 -3.89 24.22 1.63
N GLN A 165 -4.41 24.12 2.86
CA GLN A 165 -4.89 25.27 3.60
C GLN A 165 -3.77 25.80 4.52
N LEU A 166 -3.42 27.08 4.35
CA LEU A 166 -2.47 27.79 5.20
C LEU A 166 -3.21 28.75 6.12
N THR A 167 -2.94 28.68 7.43
CA THR A 167 -3.54 29.58 8.43
C THR A 167 -2.46 30.32 9.18
N GLY A 168 -2.44 31.65 9.06
CA GLY A 168 -1.50 32.51 9.77
C GLY A 168 -1.94 32.86 11.18
N HIS A 169 -0.99 32.80 12.11
CA HIS A 169 -1.15 33.15 13.52
C HIS A 169 -0.17 34.27 13.92
N THR A 170 -0.56 35.05 14.93
CA THR A 170 0.27 36.09 15.55
C THR A 170 0.33 35.91 17.07
N ASP A 171 1.23 36.67 17.71
CA ASP A 171 1.17 36.85 19.16
C ASP A 171 0.04 37.83 19.53
N THR A 172 -0.26 37.91 20.83
CA THR A 172 -1.34 38.75 21.40
C THR A 172 -0.96 40.23 21.54
N ILE A 173 0.19 40.64 20.99
CA ILE A 173 0.68 42.02 21.11
C ILE A 173 0.16 42.80 19.91
N GLY A 174 -0.77 43.72 20.15
CA GLY A 174 -1.31 44.61 19.13
C GLY A 174 -2.83 44.67 19.16
N THR A 175 -3.41 45.24 18.12
CA THR A 175 -4.87 45.21 17.92
C THR A 175 -5.26 43.96 17.12
N LYS A 176 -6.45 43.42 17.38
CA LYS A 176 -7.00 42.28 16.63
C LYS A 176 -6.90 42.47 15.11
N GLN A 177 -7.30 43.63 14.59
CA GLN A 177 -7.23 43.94 13.16
C GLN A 177 -5.79 43.92 12.61
N SER A 178 -4.82 44.48 13.35
CA SER A 178 -3.41 44.45 12.94
C SER A 178 -2.88 43.01 12.91
N ASN A 179 -3.29 42.21 13.89
CA ASN A 179 -2.89 40.81 14.03
C ASN A 179 -3.49 39.92 12.94
N GLU A 180 -4.76 40.11 12.59
CA GLU A 180 -5.39 39.45 11.45
C GLU A 180 -4.66 39.77 10.14
N GLN A 181 -4.35 41.04 9.87
CA GLN A 181 -3.61 41.45 8.67
C GLN A 181 -2.19 40.88 8.64
N LEU A 182 -1.50 40.86 9.78
CA LEU A 182 -0.15 40.30 9.88
C LEU A 182 -0.15 38.78 9.67
N GLY A 183 -1.12 38.06 10.25
CA GLY A 183 -1.33 36.63 10.03
C GLY A 183 -1.57 36.33 8.55
N MET A 184 -2.41 37.12 7.86
CA MET A 184 -2.69 36.95 6.43
C MET A 184 -1.42 37.15 5.59
N LYS A 185 -0.66 38.23 5.86
CA LYS A 185 0.62 38.50 5.19
C LYS A 185 1.63 37.36 5.36
N ARG A 186 1.62 36.66 6.50
CA ARG A 186 2.48 35.50 6.74
C ARG A 186 2.03 34.28 5.93
N ALA A 187 0.74 33.97 5.94
CA ALA A 187 0.19 32.88 5.13
C ALA A 187 0.46 33.10 3.64
N ASP A 188 0.27 34.33 3.14
CA ASP A 188 0.56 34.71 1.77
C ASP A 188 2.05 34.62 1.41
N ALA A 189 2.94 34.93 2.37
CA ALA A 189 4.39 34.77 2.16
C ALA A 189 4.78 33.31 1.95
N VAL A 190 4.21 32.39 2.75
CA VAL A 190 4.41 30.94 2.57
C VAL A 190 3.83 30.48 1.25
N ARG A 191 2.59 30.88 0.93
CA ARG A 191 1.92 30.57 -0.34
C ARG A 191 2.76 30.98 -1.54
N ARG A 192 3.22 32.23 -1.56
CA ARG A 192 4.04 32.77 -2.66
C ARG A 192 5.33 31.99 -2.83
N TYR A 193 6.02 31.70 -1.72
CA TYR A 193 7.26 30.93 -1.77
C TYR A 193 7.04 29.52 -2.33
N LEU A 194 5.98 28.82 -1.93
CA LEU A 194 5.64 27.49 -2.48
C LEU A 194 5.35 27.56 -3.99
N ILE A 195 4.65 28.61 -4.45
CA ILE A 195 4.39 28.85 -5.88
C ILE A 195 5.68 29.11 -6.64
N GLU A 196 6.59 29.93 -6.09
CA GLU A 196 7.92 30.18 -6.66
C GLU A 196 8.76 28.88 -6.78
N GLN A 197 8.52 27.89 -5.90
CA GLN A 197 9.13 26.55 -5.98
C GLN A 197 8.42 25.59 -6.96
N GLY A 198 7.37 26.07 -7.65
CA GLY A 198 6.64 25.37 -8.70
C GLY A 198 5.37 24.63 -8.25
N VAL A 199 4.85 24.91 -7.05
CA VAL A 199 3.54 24.38 -6.64
C VAL A 199 2.42 25.14 -7.37
N ASN A 200 1.38 24.43 -7.83
CA ASN A 200 0.25 25.07 -8.48
C ASN A 200 -0.51 25.98 -7.49
N ALA A 201 -0.74 27.23 -7.87
CA ALA A 201 -1.43 28.22 -7.06
C ALA A 201 -2.85 27.81 -6.64
N ASN A 202 -3.51 26.97 -7.45
CA ASN A 202 -4.86 26.45 -7.18
C ASN A 202 -4.88 25.40 -6.06
N GLN A 203 -3.73 24.80 -5.74
CA GLN A 203 -3.61 23.87 -4.62
C GLN A 203 -3.46 24.57 -3.27
N ILE A 204 -3.39 25.91 -3.21
CA ILE A 204 -3.07 26.62 -1.96
C ILE A 204 -4.09 27.71 -1.66
N THR A 205 -4.76 27.59 -0.52
CA THR A 205 -5.58 28.63 0.09
C THR A 205 -4.91 29.22 1.34
N SER A 206 -5.19 30.48 1.64
CA SER A 206 -4.57 31.20 2.74
C SER A 206 -5.64 31.92 3.57
N PHE A 207 -5.52 31.78 4.89
CA PHE A 207 -6.42 32.34 5.90
C PHE A 207 -5.59 32.95 7.04
N SER A 208 -6.26 33.75 7.86
CA SER A 208 -5.70 34.31 9.07
C SER A 208 -6.70 34.20 10.21
N VAL A 209 -6.21 33.84 11.38
CA VAL A 209 -6.97 33.92 12.64
C VAL A 209 -6.41 35.01 13.57
N GLY A 210 -5.37 35.74 13.11
CA GLY A 210 -4.67 36.72 13.93
C GLY A 210 -4.15 36.12 15.24
N GLU A 211 -4.51 36.75 16.35
CA GLU A 211 -4.14 36.32 17.71
C GLU A 211 -5.08 35.24 18.28
N GLU A 212 -6.20 34.97 17.60
CA GLU A 212 -7.20 33.98 17.99
C GLU A 212 -6.55 32.57 17.96
N TYR A 213 -6.80 31.76 19.00
CA TYR A 213 -6.15 30.46 19.24
C TYR A 213 -4.64 30.49 19.57
N SER A 214 -4.14 31.58 20.15
CA SER A 214 -2.81 31.63 20.77
C SER A 214 -2.73 30.71 22.00
N ILE A 215 -1.61 30.00 22.17
CA ILE A 215 -1.36 29.17 23.37
C ILE A 215 -1.23 30.10 24.59
N GLU A 216 -1.91 29.73 25.67
CA GLU A 216 -2.21 30.55 26.86
C GLU A 216 -1.00 30.78 27.78
N ASP A 217 -0.15 31.76 27.44
CA ASP A 217 0.54 32.68 28.36
C ASP A 217 1.20 33.81 27.53
N PRO A 218 0.61 35.03 27.51
CA PRO A 218 1.14 36.16 26.75
C PRO A 218 2.48 36.69 27.31
N GLN A 219 2.86 36.35 28.55
CA GLN A 219 4.10 36.80 29.17
C GLN A 219 5.28 35.90 28.78
N SER A 220 5.04 34.61 28.56
CA SER A 220 6.08 33.66 28.15
C SER A 220 6.67 34.01 26.77
N ARG A 221 7.97 34.30 26.74
CA ARG A 221 8.70 34.61 25.48
C ARG A 221 8.74 33.41 24.54
N THR A 222 8.84 32.19 25.08
CA THR A 222 8.90 30.96 24.30
C THR A 222 7.55 30.66 23.63
N GLN A 223 6.43 30.84 24.34
CA GLN A 223 5.10 30.65 23.77
C GLN A 223 4.76 31.70 22.71
N ARG A 224 5.15 32.97 22.93
CA ARG A 224 5.00 34.03 21.90
C ARG A 224 5.75 33.70 20.60
N LEU A 225 6.94 33.11 20.69
CA LEU A 225 7.67 32.68 19.50
C LEU A 225 6.94 31.54 18.78
N SER A 226 6.35 30.59 19.51
CA SER A 226 5.55 29.51 18.93
C SER A 226 4.25 29.97 18.28
N ASN A 227 3.67 31.10 18.73
CA ASN A 227 2.45 31.67 18.13
C ASN A 227 2.72 32.43 16.83
N ARG A 228 3.98 32.78 16.51
CA ARG A 228 4.37 33.44 15.25
C ARG A 228 4.57 32.43 14.13
N LYS A 229 3.49 31.76 13.74
CA LYS A 229 3.55 30.63 12.80
C LYS A 229 2.45 30.69 11.75
N VAL A 230 2.65 29.91 10.70
CA VAL A 230 1.66 29.49 9.73
C VAL A 230 1.47 27.99 9.92
N ASN A 231 0.25 27.60 10.19
CA ASN A 231 -0.14 26.20 10.24
C ASN A 231 -0.58 25.73 8.85
N ALA A 232 -0.21 24.50 8.51
CA ALA A 232 -0.62 23.85 7.28
C ALA A 232 -1.63 22.75 7.60
N LYS A 233 -2.70 22.68 6.81
CA LYS A 233 -3.62 21.55 6.79
C LYS A 233 -3.75 21.05 5.36
N VAL A 234 -3.52 19.75 5.17
CA VAL A 234 -3.79 19.09 3.90
C VAL A 234 -5.25 18.67 3.89
N LEU A 235 -6.01 19.26 2.97
CA LEU A 235 -7.34 18.86 2.58
C LEU A 235 -7.18 17.93 1.38
N VAL A 236 -7.62 16.68 1.50
CA VAL A 236 -7.65 15.76 0.36
C VAL A 236 -8.98 16.00 -0.32
N GLU A 237 -8.96 16.55 -1.53
CA GLU A 237 -10.17 16.55 -2.35
C GLU A 237 -10.41 15.11 -2.78
N HIS A 238 -11.44 14.47 -2.22
CA HIS A 238 -12.02 13.26 -2.80
C HIS A 238 -12.67 13.66 -4.14
N HIS A 239 -11.86 13.91 -5.16
CA HIS A 239 -12.39 14.10 -6.49
C HIS A 239 -13.10 12.80 -6.87
N THR A 240 -14.43 12.88 -7.00
CA THR A 240 -15.30 11.83 -7.55
C THR A 240 -14.90 11.38 -8.97
N ARG A 241 -13.88 12.02 -9.57
CA ARG A 241 -13.25 11.72 -10.86
C ARG A 241 -11.72 11.60 -10.81
N SER A 242 -11.09 11.42 -9.65
CA SER A 242 -9.67 11.05 -9.64
C SER A 242 -9.50 9.63 -10.17
N VAL A 243 -8.53 9.43 -11.06
CA VAL A 243 -8.11 8.10 -11.55
C VAL A 243 -7.64 7.19 -10.39
N HIS A 244 -7.36 7.78 -9.22
CA HIS A 244 -6.98 7.13 -7.99
C HIS A 244 -8.13 7.14 -6.98
N ARG A 245 -9.24 6.46 -7.31
CA ARG A 245 -10.20 6.09 -6.27
C ARG A 245 -9.55 4.99 -5.44
N VAL A 246 -8.90 5.37 -4.34
CA VAL A 246 -8.39 4.42 -3.36
C VAL A 246 -9.60 3.79 -2.68
N TYR A 247 -10.01 2.62 -3.14
CA TYR A 247 -10.96 1.79 -2.41
C TYR A 247 -10.32 1.40 -1.09
N SER A 248 -10.96 1.78 0.01
CA SER A 248 -10.63 1.28 1.33
C SER A 248 -10.84 -0.24 1.36
N LEU A 249 -10.15 -0.98 2.24
CA LEU A 249 -10.49 -2.40 2.50
C LEU A 249 -11.97 -2.57 2.91
N GLN A 250 -12.61 -1.50 3.39
CA GLN A 250 -14.05 -1.46 3.69
C GLN A 250 -14.94 -1.50 2.44
N ASP A 251 -14.40 -1.13 1.27
CA ASP A 251 -15.10 -1.10 -0.02
C ASP A 251 -14.88 -2.36 -0.86
N TRP A 252 -14.30 -3.43 -0.28
CA TRP A 252 -13.92 -4.68 -0.96
C TRP A 252 -15.07 -5.30 -1.78
N HIS A 253 -16.32 -5.14 -1.34
CA HIS A 253 -17.50 -5.64 -2.04
C HIS A 253 -17.76 -4.94 -3.39
N ALA A 254 -17.36 -3.67 -3.54
CA ALA A 254 -17.45 -2.95 -4.81
C ALA A 254 -16.34 -3.41 -5.78
N VAL A 255 -15.13 -3.65 -5.25
CA VAL A 255 -13.96 -4.11 -6.02
C VAL A 255 -14.17 -5.53 -6.57
N ARG A 256 -14.74 -6.44 -5.78
CA ARG A 256 -15.04 -7.82 -6.21
C ARG A 256 -16.00 -7.89 -7.39
N LYS A 257 -16.88 -6.90 -7.58
CA LYS A 257 -17.87 -6.90 -8.66
C LYS A 257 -17.32 -6.39 -10.00
N SER A 258 -16.17 -5.71 -9.98
CA SER A 258 -15.52 -5.14 -11.17
C SER A 258 -14.35 -5.97 -11.71
N LEU A 259 -13.93 -6.99 -10.97
CA LEU A 259 -12.96 -8.03 -11.36
C LEU A 259 -13.72 -9.25 -11.92
#